data_AF-A0A7S1F552-F1
#
_entry.id   AF-A0A7S1F552-F1
#
_cell.length_a   1.000
_cell.length_b   1.000
_cell.length_c   1.000
_cell.angle_alpha   90.00
_cell.angle_beta   90.00
_cell.angle_gamma   90.00
#
_symmetry.space_group_name_H-M   'P 1'
#
loop_
_entity.id
_entity.type
_entity.pdbx_description
1 polymer ?
#
loop_
_entity_poly.entity_id
_entity_poly.type
_entity_poly.pdbx_seq_one_letter_code
_entity_poly.pdbx_strand_id
1 'polypeptide(L)'
;GILLKRGRCWELHDATESGAMSAGVKVHRIRFRHVEPAVELRALTAAWHELETALREAQVLHTWDPAPVSIETVPRNQFYKLSFLSVTCTVTVGEQLLDVSTCTKSKEPKASVHLEWERNDGHTPWIRQFLEAL
;
A
#
# COMPACT_ATOMS: atom_id res chain seq x y z
N GLY A 1 -17.18 -20.79 -5.55
CA GLY A 1 -16.71 -21.90 -6.41
C GLY A 1 -17.01 -21.56 -7.86
N ILE A 2 -16.24 -22.12 -8.78
CA ILE A 2 -16.40 -21.94 -10.23
C ILE A 2 -17.11 -23.19 -10.75
N LEU A 3 -18.31 -23.01 -11.32
CA LEU A 3 -19.09 -24.11 -11.86
C LEU A 3 -18.90 -24.17 -13.38
N LEU A 4 -18.32 -25.26 -13.88
CA LEU A 4 -18.05 -25.45 -15.31
C LEU A 4 -18.93 -26.59 -15.86
N LYS A 5 -19.60 -26.34 -16.98
CA LYS A 5 -20.36 -27.37 -17.69
C LYS A 5 -19.48 -28.09 -18.71
N ARG A 6 -19.30 -29.40 -18.57
CA ARG A 6 -18.64 -30.26 -19.58
C ARG A 6 -19.62 -31.30 -20.10
N GLY A 7 -20.17 -31.03 -21.29
CA GLY A 7 -21.21 -31.87 -21.88
C GLY A 7 -22.48 -31.90 -21.02
N ARG A 8 -22.78 -33.07 -20.43
CA ARG A 8 -23.94 -33.28 -19.53
C ARG A 8 -23.58 -33.23 -18.04
N CYS A 9 -22.31 -33.10 -17.69
CA CYS A 9 -21.85 -33.05 -16.30
C CYS A 9 -21.48 -31.62 -15.89
N TRP A 10 -21.57 -31.35 -14.59
CA TRP A 10 -21.12 -30.11 -13.97
C TRP A 10 -19.95 -30.44 -13.04
N GLU A 11 -18.88 -29.67 -13.18
CA GLU A 11 -17.70 -29.75 -12.32
C GLU A 11 -17.66 -28.49 -11.45
N LEU A 12 -17.53 -28.68 -10.14
CA LEU A 12 -17.32 -27.58 -9.20
C LEU A 12 -15.84 -27.49 -8.88
N HIS A 13 -15.22 -26.39 -9.30
CA HIS A 13 -13.86 -26.04 -8.94
C HIS A 13 -13.89 -25.03 -7.79
N ASP A 14 -12.84 -25.02 -6.97
CA ASP A 14 -12.71 -24.00 -5.94
C ASP A 14 -12.50 -22.60 -6.57
N ALA A 15 -12.74 -21.55 -5.80
CA ALA A 15 -12.64 -20.17 -6.30
C ALA A 15 -11.21 -19.60 -6.21
N THR A 16 -10.21 -20.41 -5.85
CA THR A 16 -8.82 -19.96 -5.81
C THR A 16 -8.25 -19.85 -7.22
N GLU A 17 -7.08 -19.24 -7.33
CA GLU A 17 -6.33 -19.18 -8.58
C GLU A 17 -6.04 -20.59 -9.15
N SER A 18 -5.77 -21.57 -8.27
CA SER A 18 -5.56 -22.97 -8.66
C SER A 18 -6.82 -23.61 -9.24
N GLY A 19 -7.97 -23.39 -8.60
CA GLY A 19 -9.26 -23.88 -9.08
C GLY A 19 -9.66 -23.23 -10.41
N ALA A 20 -9.42 -21.93 -10.57
CA ALA A 20 -9.65 -21.22 -11.82
C ALA A 20 -8.76 -21.73 -12.97
N MET A 21 -7.46 -21.93 -12.70
CA MET A 21 -6.54 -22.53 -13.68
C MET A 21 -6.95 -23.95 -14.07
N SER A 22 -7.36 -24.76 -13.09
CA SER A 22 -7.85 -26.14 -13.31
C SER A 22 -9.14 -26.18 -14.14
N ALA A 23 -9.99 -25.16 -14.00
CA ALA A 23 -11.16 -24.96 -14.83
C ALA A 23 -10.85 -24.43 -16.24
N GLY A 24 -9.58 -24.12 -16.56
CA GLY A 24 -9.16 -23.52 -17.84
C GLY A 24 -9.52 -22.03 -17.96
N VAL A 25 -9.81 -21.38 -16.82
CA VAL A 25 -10.17 -19.96 -16.76
C VAL A 25 -8.91 -19.14 -16.54
N LYS A 26 -8.73 -18.10 -17.35
CA LYS A 26 -7.62 -17.16 -17.19
C LYS A 26 -7.91 -16.22 -16.02
N VAL A 27 -7.04 -16.23 -15.01
CA VAL A 27 -7.12 -15.31 -13.88
C VAL A 27 -6.40 -14.02 -14.24
N HIS A 28 -7.10 -12.89 -14.11
CA HIS A 28 -6.51 -11.56 -14.28
C HIS A 28 -6.38 -10.90 -12.91
N ARG A 29 -5.16 -10.47 -12.56
CA ARG A 29 -4.91 -9.66 -11.37
C ARG A 29 -4.97 -8.18 -11.73
N ILE A 30 -5.81 -7.43 -11.01
CA ILE A 30 -5.85 -5.98 -11.13
C ILE A 30 -4.88 -5.41 -10.11
N ARG A 31 -3.85 -4.71 -10.61
CA ARG A 31 -2.89 -3.97 -9.80
C ARG A 31 -3.21 -2.49 -9.86
N PHE A 32 -3.23 -1.85 -8.71
CA PHE A 32 -3.39 -0.43 -8.56
C PHE A 32 -2.07 0.21 -8.16
N ARG A 33 -1.92 1.47 -8.56
CA ARG A 33 -0.75 2.29 -8.22
C ARG A 33 -1.22 3.70 -7.89
N HIS A 34 -0.71 4.23 -6.80
CA HIS A 34 -0.90 5.62 -6.37
C HIS A 34 0.45 6.24 -6.08
N VAL A 35 0.62 7.51 -6.44
CA VAL A 35 1.87 8.25 -6.26
C VAL A 35 1.52 9.64 -5.74
N GLU A 36 2.01 9.95 -4.55
CA GLU A 36 1.87 11.27 -3.92
C GLU A 36 3.28 11.87 -3.75
N PRO A 37 3.68 12.82 -4.61
CA PRO A 37 5.08 13.24 -4.73
C PRO A 37 5.56 14.20 -3.64
N ALA A 38 4.66 14.77 -2.85
CA ALA A 38 4.99 15.87 -1.94
C ALA A 38 4.13 15.88 -0.66
N VAL A 39 4.18 14.80 0.11
CA VAL A 39 3.52 14.68 1.41
C VAL A 39 4.39 15.30 2.50
N GLU A 40 3.82 16.08 3.41
CA GLU A 40 4.56 16.53 4.59
C GLU A 40 4.90 15.35 5.51
N LEU A 41 6.14 15.25 5.98
CA LEU A 41 6.55 14.10 6.80
C LEU A 41 5.67 13.93 8.05
N ARG A 42 5.21 15.03 8.65
CA ARG A 42 4.27 15.00 9.79
C ARG A 42 2.93 14.35 9.45
N ALA A 43 2.39 14.63 8.26
CA ALA A 43 1.12 14.10 7.81
C ALA A 43 1.26 12.60 7.55
N LEU A 44 2.36 12.20 6.88
CA LEU A 44 2.70 10.80 6.70
C LEU A 44 2.85 10.04 8.03
N THR A 45 3.56 10.62 9.00
CA THR A 45 3.73 10.04 10.33
C THR A 45 2.39 9.87 11.05
N ALA A 46 1.52 10.88 11.01
CA ALA A 46 0.19 10.82 11.61
C ALA A 46 -0.70 9.76 10.94
N ALA A 47 -0.78 9.78 9.60
CA ALA A 47 -1.54 8.81 8.82
C ALA A 47 -1.07 7.37 9.07
N TRP A 48 0.25 7.16 9.16
CA TRP A 48 0.80 5.84 9.50
C TRP A 48 0.44 5.43 10.93
N HIS A 49 0.51 6.33 11.91
CA HIS A 49 0.20 5.99 13.30
C HIS A 49 -1.25 5.52 13.49
N GLU A 50 -2.19 6.20 12.82
CA GLU A 50 -3.60 5.81 12.79
C GLU A 50 -3.77 4.43 12.14
N LEU A 51 -3.16 4.24 10.96
CA LEU A 51 -3.22 2.96 10.25
C LEU A 51 -2.60 1.82 11.07
N GLU A 52 -1.42 2.02 11.65
CA GLU A 52 -0.70 1.01 12.43
C GLU A 52 -1.51 0.56 13.65
N THR A 53 -2.16 1.50 14.34
CA THR A 53 -3.01 1.19 15.49
C THR A 53 -4.14 0.25 15.06
N ALA A 54 -4.84 0.60 13.98
CA ALA A 54 -5.91 -0.22 13.46
C ALA A 54 -5.39 -1.60 12.97
N LEU A 55 -4.21 -1.66 12.32
CA LEU A 55 -3.61 -2.92 11.85
C LEU A 55 -3.29 -3.84 13.03
N ARG A 56 -2.75 -3.28 14.14
CA ARG A 56 -2.48 -4.04 15.37
C ARG A 56 -3.76 -4.56 16.02
N GLU A 57 -4.81 -3.74 16.11
CA GLU A 57 -6.12 -4.16 16.64
C GLU A 57 -6.72 -5.31 15.81
N ALA A 58 -6.56 -5.26 14.49
CA ALA A 58 -7.02 -6.30 13.57
C ALA A 58 -6.08 -7.51 13.47
N GLN A 59 -4.98 -7.55 14.24
CA GLN A 59 -3.94 -8.59 14.20
C GLN A 59 -3.35 -8.80 12.80
N VAL A 60 -3.25 -7.73 12.03
CA VAL A 60 -2.68 -7.74 10.69
C VAL A 60 -1.18 -7.54 10.78
N LEU A 61 -0.42 -8.38 10.09
CA LEU A 61 1.03 -8.24 9.99
C LEU A 61 1.40 -7.05 9.09
N HIS A 62 2.30 -6.21 9.60
CA HIS A 62 2.93 -5.13 8.86
C HIS A 62 4.42 -5.08 9.13
N THR A 63 5.20 -4.57 8.17
CA THR A 63 6.66 -4.50 8.27
C THR A 63 7.20 -3.26 7.57
N TRP A 64 8.26 -2.70 8.13
CA TRP A 64 9.08 -1.67 7.51
C TRP A 64 10.45 -2.25 7.18
N ASP A 65 10.96 -1.93 6.00
CA ASP A 65 12.31 -2.30 5.56
C ASP A 65 13.01 -1.10 4.87
N PRO A 66 14.09 -0.55 5.45
CA PRO A 66 14.61 -0.88 6.77
C PRO A 66 13.62 -0.45 7.88
N ALA A 67 13.63 -1.14 9.02
CA ALA A 67 12.82 -0.73 10.17
C ALA A 67 13.29 0.64 10.67
N PRO A 68 12.43 1.68 10.72
CA PRO A 68 12.82 2.99 11.22
C PRO A 68 13.06 2.90 12.74
N VAL A 69 14.10 3.59 13.22
CA VAL A 69 14.39 3.70 14.66
C VAL A 69 13.25 4.43 15.38
N SER A 70 12.65 5.41 14.71
CA SER A 70 11.34 5.98 15.04
C SER A 70 10.75 6.63 13.79
N ILE A 71 9.43 6.56 13.66
CA ILE A 71 8.67 7.19 12.55
C ILE A 71 8.62 8.72 12.68
N GLU A 72 8.97 9.27 13.84
CA GLU A 72 9.14 10.72 14.04
C GLU A 72 10.53 11.19 13.59
N THR A 73 11.48 10.25 13.48
CA THR A 73 12.88 10.52 13.16
C THR A 73 13.34 9.75 11.95
N VAL A 74 12.46 9.53 10.97
CA VAL A 74 12.78 8.89 9.68
C VAL A 74 13.99 9.60 9.06
N PRO A 75 15.18 8.95 8.98
CA PRO A 75 16.34 9.58 8.38
C PRO A 75 16.07 10.14 6.98
N ARG A 76 16.57 11.35 6.72
CA ARG A 76 16.49 12.00 5.40
C ARG A 76 17.27 11.19 4.36
N ASN A 77 16.88 11.33 3.09
CA ASN A 77 17.51 10.68 1.94
C ASN A 77 17.51 9.15 2.03
N GLN A 78 16.51 8.58 2.70
CA GLN A 78 16.36 7.15 2.87
C GLN A 78 15.06 6.66 2.20
N PHE A 79 15.14 5.43 1.69
CA PHE A 79 14.04 4.70 1.10
C PHE A 79 13.52 3.71 2.12
N TYR A 80 12.20 3.67 2.28
CA TYR A 80 11.53 2.69 3.12
C TYR A 80 10.51 1.94 2.31
N LYS A 81 10.47 0.64 2.53
CA LYS A 81 9.42 -0.24 2.06
C LYS A 81 8.54 -0.61 3.23
N LEU A 82 7.32 -0.13 3.21
CA LEU A 82 6.26 -0.51 4.11
C LEU A 82 5.41 -1.59 3.42
N SER A 83 5.18 -2.71 4.09
CA SER A 83 4.34 -3.80 3.57
C SER A 83 3.29 -4.20 4.59
N PHE A 84 2.02 -4.24 4.17
CA PHE A 84 0.87 -4.71 4.94
C PHE A 84 -0.22 -5.21 3.97
N LEU A 85 -1.00 -6.24 4.29
CA LEU A 85 -2.18 -6.66 3.49
C LEU A 85 -1.96 -6.76 1.95
N SER A 86 -0.83 -7.29 1.51
CA SER A 86 -0.44 -7.34 0.07
C SER A 86 -0.28 -5.97 -0.62
N VAL A 87 -0.25 -4.89 0.17
CA VAL A 87 0.15 -3.54 -0.21
C VAL A 87 1.65 -3.42 -0.03
N THR A 88 2.31 -2.85 -1.02
CA THR A 88 3.69 -2.37 -0.93
C THR A 88 3.66 -0.85 -1.07
N CYS A 89 4.07 -0.16 -0.02
CA CYS A 89 4.25 1.29 -0.01
C CYS A 89 5.76 1.59 0.02
N THR A 90 6.22 2.38 -0.92
CA THR A 90 7.60 2.90 -0.95
C THR A 90 7.57 4.36 -0.56
N VAL A 91 8.22 4.69 0.54
CA VAL A 91 8.38 6.06 1.03
C VAL A 91 9.80 6.51 0.73
N THR A 92 9.92 7.63 0.03
CA THR A 92 11.21 8.29 -0.22
C THR A 92 11.19 9.65 0.48
N VAL A 93 12.00 9.82 1.52
CA VAL A 93 12.12 11.10 2.22
C VAL A 93 13.24 11.92 1.58
N GLY A 94 12.89 12.99 0.87
CA GLY A 94 13.87 13.87 0.25
C GLY A 94 14.34 14.98 1.19
N GLU A 95 15.60 15.41 1.07
CA GLU A 95 15.95 16.79 1.42
C GLU A 95 15.17 17.73 0.52
N GLN A 96 14.56 18.76 1.13
CA GLN A 96 13.90 19.90 0.50
C GLN A 96 13.92 19.86 -1.04
N LEU A 97 12.77 19.61 -1.66
CA LEU A 97 12.55 20.11 -3.01
C LEU A 97 12.87 21.61 -2.95
N LEU A 98 14.04 21.99 -3.48
CA LEU A 98 14.43 23.38 -3.64
C LEU A 98 13.37 24.01 -4.53
N ASP A 99 12.40 24.67 -3.90
CA ASP A 99 11.44 25.50 -4.61
C ASP A 99 12.22 26.73 -5.09
N VAL A 100 12.72 26.66 -6.33
CA VAL A 100 13.50 27.74 -6.97
C VAL A 100 12.62 28.98 -7.22
N SER A 101 11.33 28.91 -6.90
CA SER A 101 10.32 29.89 -7.31
C SER A 101 9.83 30.80 -6.19
N THR A 102 10.01 30.47 -4.91
CA THR A 102 9.54 31.35 -3.81
C THR A 102 10.50 31.38 -2.63
N CYS A 103 10.88 32.60 -2.24
CA CYS A 103 11.77 32.89 -1.11
C CYS A 103 11.04 32.72 0.24
N THR A 104 10.35 31.60 0.42
CA THR A 104 9.70 31.19 1.67
C THR A 104 10.18 29.81 2.01
N LYS A 105 11.16 29.73 2.92
CA LYS A 105 11.67 28.47 3.49
C LYS A 105 10.55 27.78 4.27
N SER A 106 9.71 26.98 3.61
CA SER A 106 8.97 25.94 4.33
C SER A 106 10.01 24.96 4.87
N LYS A 107 10.16 24.95 6.20
CA LYS A 107 11.21 24.21 6.92
C LYS A 107 10.90 22.72 7.07
N GLU A 108 9.70 22.27 6.71
CA GLU A 108 9.29 20.90 6.94
C GLU A 108 9.75 19.95 5.82
N PRO A 109 10.31 18.78 6.17
CA PRO A 109 10.72 17.79 5.20
C PRO A 109 9.50 17.19 4.49
N LYS A 110 9.63 16.93 3.19
CA LYS A 110 8.61 16.29 2.36
C LYS A 110 9.04 14.88 1.96
N ALA A 111 8.06 14.01 1.81
CA ALA A 111 8.22 12.64 1.35
C ALA A 111 7.44 12.41 0.06
N SER A 112 8.00 11.57 -0.82
CA SER A 112 7.28 10.97 -1.94
C SER A 112 6.79 9.59 -1.53
N VAL A 113 5.50 9.35 -1.68
CA VAL A 113 4.85 8.10 -1.30
C VAL A 113 4.37 7.39 -2.56
N HIS A 114 4.82 6.16 -2.78
CA HIS A 114 4.42 5.31 -3.90
C HIS A 114 3.74 4.05 -3.37
N LEU A 115 2.44 3.94 -3.53
CA LEU A 115 1.69 2.75 -3.13
C LEU A 115 1.37 1.88 -4.33
N GLU A 116 1.60 0.58 -4.19
CA GLU A 116 1.17 -0.46 -5.13
C GLU A 116 0.44 -1.55 -4.37
N TRP A 117 -0.71 -1.97 -4.88
CA TRP A 117 -1.48 -3.07 -4.29
C TRP A 117 -2.28 -3.82 -5.33
N GLU A 118 -2.63 -5.07 -5.02
CA GLU A 118 -3.52 -5.87 -5.84
C GLU A 118 -4.93 -5.87 -5.23
N ARG A 119 -5.96 -5.91 -6.08
CA ARG A 119 -7.36 -5.94 -5.62
C ARG A 119 -7.62 -7.24 -4.87
N ASN A 120 -7.58 -7.17 -3.54
CA ASN A 120 -8.20 -8.13 -2.65
C ASN A 120 -9.32 -7.41 -1.92
N ASP A 121 -10.54 -7.90 -2.06
CA ASP A 121 -11.77 -7.18 -1.72
C ASP A 121 -11.84 -6.74 -0.24
N GLY A 122 -11.05 -7.37 0.64
CA GLY A 122 -10.94 -7.03 2.07
C GLY A 122 -9.97 -5.90 2.44
N HIS A 123 -9.13 -5.39 1.52
CA HIS A 123 -8.07 -4.42 1.87
C HIS A 123 -8.38 -2.97 1.47
N THR A 124 -9.39 -2.77 0.62
CA THR A 124 -9.76 -1.46 0.06
C THR A 124 -10.07 -0.38 1.10
N PRO A 125 -10.75 -0.65 2.24
CA PRO A 125 -11.07 0.39 3.23
C PRO A 125 -9.83 0.97 3.92
N TRP A 126 -8.85 0.12 4.24
CA TRP A 126 -7.62 0.48 4.94
C TRP A 126 -6.70 1.32 4.08
N ILE A 127 -6.57 0.93 2.80
CA ILE A 127 -5.81 1.69 1.81
C ILE A 127 -6.46 3.06 1.61
N ARG A 128 -7.78 3.10 1.48
CA ARG A 128 -8.53 4.35 1.34
C ARG A 128 -8.33 5.27 2.55
N GLN A 129 -8.49 4.76 3.76
CA GLN A 129 -8.28 5.53 4.98
C GLN A 129 -6.87 6.11 5.05
N PHE A 130 -5.86 5.31 4.72
CA PHE A 130 -4.48 5.77 4.69
C PHE A 130 -4.28 6.88 3.65
N LEU A 131 -4.78 6.71 2.43
CA LEU A 131 -4.69 7.72 1.38
C LEU A 131 -5.47 9.00 1.68
N GLU A 132 -6.61 8.91 2.37
CA GLU A 132 -7.40 10.08 2.79
C GLU A 132 -6.73 10.88 3.91
N ALA A 133 -5.77 10.28 4.63
CA ALA A 133 -5.00 10.91 5.70
C ALA A 133 -3.66 11.52 5.24
N LEU A 134 -3.24 11.28 3.99
CA LEU A 134 -2.03 11.86 3.37
C LEU A 134 -2.34 13.21 2.71
#